data_AF-A0A392P0R2-F1
#
_entry.id   AF-A0A392P0R2-F1
#
_cell.length_a   1.000
_cell.length_b   1.000
_cell.length_c   1.000
_cell.angle_alpha   90.00
_cell.angle_beta   90.00
_cell.angle_gamma   90.00
#
_symmetry.space_group_name_H-M   'P 1'
#
loop_
_entity.id
_entity.type
_entity.pdbx_description
1 polymer ?
#
loop_
_entity_poly.entity_id
_entity_poly.type
_entity_poly.pdbx_seq_one_letter_code
_entity_poly.pdbx_strand_id
1 'polypeptide(L)' 'RVQPFDKRYQYLLFAAEPYETISFKVPSTEIDKSTPKFFSHWDPDSKMFTVSTFTPLYFL' A
#
# COMPACT_ATOMS: atom_id res chain seq x y z
N ARG A 1 0.18 5.11 19.55
CA ARG A 1 1.01 4.05 20.20
C ARG A 1 2.01 3.55 19.17
N VAL A 2 3.31 3.69 19.41
CA VAL A 2 4.36 3.19 18.50
C VAL A 2 4.40 1.67 18.63
N GLN A 3 4.11 0.94 17.53
CA GLN A 3 4.31 -0.51 17.50
C GLN A 3 5.80 -0.80 17.26
N PRO A 4 6.39 -1.81 17.92
CA PRO A 4 7.75 -2.24 17.63
C PRO A 4 7.85 -2.72 16.18
N PHE A 5 9.02 -2.54 15.57
CA PHE A 5 9.29 -2.98 14.20
C PHE A 5 9.09 -4.50 14.10
N ASP A 6 8.02 -4.91 13.42
CA ASP A 6 7.71 -6.31 13.17
C ASP A 6 8.08 -6.64 11.71
N LYS A 7 9.06 -7.55 11.54
CA LYS A 7 9.54 -7.99 10.23
C LYS A 7 8.46 -8.73 9.41
N ARG A 8 7.37 -9.14 10.04
CA ARG A 8 6.25 -9.83 9.38
C ARG A 8 5.33 -8.88 8.61
N TYR A 9 5.49 -7.57 8.78
CA TYR A 9 4.65 -6.58 8.15
C TYR A 9 5.48 -5.51 7.45
N GLN A 10 4.94 -5.05 6.34
CA GLN A 10 5.44 -3.90 5.59
C GLN A 10 4.42 -2.77 5.72
N TYR A 11 4.88 -1.54 5.63
CA TYR A 11 4.01 -0.37 5.72
C TYR A 11 4.03 0.35 4.38
N LEU A 12 2.86 0.49 3.77
CA LEU A 12 2.69 1.34 2.59
C LEU A 12 2.32 2.74 3.07
N LEU A 13 3.19 3.72 2.80
CA LEU A 13 3.00 5.10 3.24
C LEU A 13 2.53 5.96 2.06
N PHE A 14 1.56 6.83 2.32
CA PHE A 14 1.14 7.90 1.43
C PHE A 14 1.41 9.22 2.10
N ALA A 15 2.32 9.99 1.52
CA ALA A 15 2.64 11.35 1.94
C ALA A 15 2.22 12.32 0.83
N ALA A 16 1.45 13.34 1.18
CA ALA A 16 1.05 14.40 0.27
C ALA A 16 1.00 15.71 1.07
N GLU A 17 1.68 16.77 0.65
CA GLU A 17 1.52 18.07 1.28
C GLU A 17 0.21 18.74 0.80
N PRO A 18 -0.59 19.38 1.68
CA PRO A 18 -0.40 19.64 3.12
C PRO A 18 -1.02 18.58 4.05
N TYR A 19 -1.35 17.39 3.54
CA TYR A 19 -2.09 16.34 4.23
C TYR A 19 -1.20 15.51 5.16
N GLU A 20 -1.85 14.90 6.16
CA GLU A 20 -1.17 13.98 7.07
C GLU A 20 -0.73 12.72 6.32
N THR A 21 0.47 12.23 6.65
CA THR A 21 0.97 10.97 6.09
C THR A 21 0.15 9.81 6.65
N ILE A 22 -0.52 9.06 5.78
CA ILE A 22 -1.25 7.85 6.16
C ILE A 22 -0.43 6.60 5.84
N SER A 23 -0.59 5.56 6.65
CA SER A 23 0.14 4.29 6.45
C SER A 23 -0.79 3.08 6.56
N PHE A 24 -0.64 2.13 5.65
CA PHE A 24 -1.35 0.87 5.64
C PHE A 24 -0.40 -0.27 6.02
N LYS A 25 -0.80 -1.07 7.03
CA LYS A 25 -0.08 -2.27 7.44
C LYS A 25 -0.42 -3.41 6.49
N VAL A 26 0.56 -3.87 5.73
CA VAL A 26 0.43 -4.96 4.76
C VAL A 26 1.23 -6.16 5.29
N PRO A 27 0.69 -7.39 5.26
CA PRO A 27 1.49 -8.58 5.57
C PRO A 27 2.70 -8.67 4.64
N SER A 28 3.84 -9.14 5.14
CA SER A 28 5.09 -9.30 4.38
C SER A 28 5.03 -10.49 3.40
N THR A 29 3.90 -10.66 2.73
CA THR A 29 3.78 -11.53 1.56
C THR A 29 4.57 -10.89 0.42
N GLU A 30 5.18 -11.73 -0.42
CA GLU A 30 5.90 -11.27 -1.60
C GLU A 30 4.91 -10.55 -2.53
N ILE A 31 4.95 -9.21 -2.52
CA ILE A 31 4.21 -8.40 -3.49
C ILE A 31 5.00 -8.53 -4.78
N ASP A 32 4.51 -9.39 -5.67
CA ASP A 32 5.00 -9.54 -7.01
C ASP A 32 4.86 -8.19 -7.75
N LYS A 33 6.00 -7.50 -7.94
CA LYS A 33 6.07 -6.22 -8.66
C LYS A 33 6.01 -6.41 -10.18
N SER A 34 5.82 -7.63 -10.67
CA SER A 34 5.64 -7.87 -12.10
C SER A 34 4.28 -7.33 -12.56
N THR A 35 4.32 -6.50 -13.60
CA THR A 35 3.16 -6.05 -14.36
C THR A 35 2.45 -7.32 -14.88
N PRO A 36 1.15 -7.56 -14.59
CA PRO A 36 0.05 -6.58 -14.40
C PRO A 36 -0.58 -6.52 -12.99
N LYS A 37 0.03 -7.11 -11.95
CA LYS A 37 -0.59 -7.26 -10.62
C LYS A 37 -0.47 -6.04 -9.69
N PHE A 38 0.39 -5.08 -10.06
CA PHE A 38 0.61 -3.83 -9.34
C PHE A 38 0.23 -2.66 -10.26
N PHE A 39 -0.88 -1.99 -9.96
CA PHE A 39 -1.36 -0.85 -10.74
C PHE A 39 -1.58 0.36 -9.82
N SER A 40 -0.97 1.50 -10.17
CA SER A 40 -1.20 2.79 -9.50
C SER A 40 -1.74 3.79 -10.51
N HIS A 41 -2.85 4.43 -10.20
CA HIS A 41 -3.46 5.48 -11.01
C HIS A 41 -3.65 6.75 -10.19
N TRP A 42 -3.18 7.88 -10.72
CA TRP A 42 -3.41 9.20 -10.15
C TRP A 42 -4.36 9.97 -11.06
N ASP A 43 -5.52 10.31 -10.52
CA ASP A 43 -6.48 11.22 -11.16
C ASP A 43 -6.32 12.62 -10.52
N PRO A 44 -5.72 13.59 -11.24
CA PRO A 44 -5.54 14.95 -10.73
C PRO A 44 -6.85 15.77 -10.69
N ASP A 45 -7.86 15.41 -11.48
CA ASP A 45 -9.14 16.12 -11.57
C ASP A 45 -9.98 15.81 -10.32
N SER A 46 -10.04 14.52 -9.96
CA SER A 46 -10.71 14.04 -8.76
C SER A 46 -9.84 14.10 -7.50
N LYS A 47 -8.54 14.39 -7.65
CA LYS A 47 -7.50 14.27 -6.60
C LYS A 47 -7.48 12.90 -5.93
N MET A 48 -7.67 11.84 -6.72
CA MET A 48 -7.76 10.46 -6.23
C MET A 48 -6.53 9.66 -6.63
N PHE A 49 -5.86 9.06 -5.63
CA PHE A 49 -4.78 8.10 -5.84
C PHE A 49 -5.29 6.69 -5.57
N THR A 50 -5.35 5.87 -6.61
CA THR A 50 -5.82 4.48 -6.53
C THR A 50 -4.64 3.55 -6.71
N VAL A 51 -4.39 2.70 -5.72
CA VAL A 51 -3.42 1.60 -5.81
C VAL A 51 -4.16 0.29 -5.71
N SER A 52 -4.00 -0.54 -6.74
CA SER A 52 -4.50 -1.91 -6.78
C SER A 52 -3.31 -2.86 -6.67
N THR A 53 -3.22 -3.55 -5.54
CA THR A 53 -2.27 -4.64 -5.33
C THR A 53 -3.03 -5.97 -5.27
N PHE A 54 -2.72 -6.90 -6.17
CA PHE A 54 -3.27 -8.24 -6.09
C PHE A 54 -2.49 -9.07 -5.06
N THR A 55 -3.01 -9.17 -3.84
CA THR A 55 -2.58 -10.19 -2.88
C THR A 55 -3.39 -11.45 -3.11
N PRO A 56 -2.77 -12.59 -3.47
CA PRO A 56 -3.52 -13.81 -3.66
C PRO A 56 -4.12 -14.25 -2.32
N LEU A 57 -5.44 -14.48 -2.34
CA LEU A 57 -6.28 -14.85 -1.21
C LEU A 57 -6.04 -16.33 -0.82
N TYR A 58 -4.84 -16.70 -0.39
CA TYR A 58 -4.52 -18.07 0.04
C TYR A 58 -4.67 -18.31 1.55
N PHE A 59 -5.19 -17.35 2.32
CA PHE A 59 -5.41 -17.52 3.76
C PHE A 59 -6.73 -16.88 4.20
N LEU A 60 -7.82 -17.64 4.04
CA LEU A 60 -9.03 -17.62 4.88
C LEU A 60 -9.18 -19.01 5.52
#